data_AF-A0A914EFS3-F1
#
_entry.id   AF-A0A914EFS3-F1
#
_cell.length_a   1.000
_cell.length_b   1.000
_cell.length_c   1.000
_cell.angle_alpha   90.00
_cell.angle_beta   90.00
_cell.angle_gamma   90.00
#
_symmetry.space_group_name_H-M   'P 1'
#
loop_
_entity.id
_entity.type
_entity.pdbx_description
1 polymer ?
#
loop_
_entity_poly.entity_id
_entity_poly.type
_entity_poly.pdbx_seq_one_letter_code
_entity_poly.pdbx_strand_id
1 'polypeptide(L)'
;MYQRPCHFYYNISGERAQELLFRYGSKGEFIIRPSESNKNDYTISVHRGDKVTHVKIINHDGILSLPTGAKFETLLNLVRHIVETQCTLPESDGSLIEMKTNCLIPKEEIPVNGGRDLFFHVGISAIESEELLKDEPLGSYLLRENTLYNNDLLMKKWAKTCGDMIISVA
;
A
#
# COMPACT_ATOMS: atom_id res chain seq x y z
N MET A 1 14.14 -6.27 -15.31
CA MET A 1 14.11 -6.30 -13.84
C MET A 1 12.68 -6.05 -13.42
N TYR A 2 11.98 -7.07 -12.91
CA TYR A 2 10.65 -6.87 -12.33
C TYR A 2 10.83 -6.10 -11.02
N GLN A 3 10.45 -4.83 -11.01
CA GLN A 3 10.27 -4.07 -9.78
C GLN A 3 9.13 -4.75 -9.03
N ARG A 4 9.44 -5.34 -7.86
CA ARG A 4 8.40 -5.97 -7.03
C ARG A 4 7.29 -4.94 -6.78
N PRO A 5 6.01 -5.26 -7.03
CA PRO A 5 4.92 -4.27 -6.98
C PRO A 5 4.68 -3.64 -5.60
N CYS A 6 5.34 -4.13 -4.54
CA CYS A 6 4.95 -3.90 -3.14
C CYS A 6 5.73 -2.81 -2.39
N HIS A 7 6.61 -2.02 -3.03
CA HIS A 7 7.46 -1.03 -2.32
C HIS A 7 6.78 0.32 -2.01
N PHE A 8 5.45 0.41 -2.06
CA PHE A 8 4.72 1.62 -1.71
C PHE A 8 4.00 1.52 -0.36
N TYR A 9 3.73 0.31 0.14
CA TYR A 9 2.98 0.08 1.38
C TYR A 9 3.86 -0.49 2.47
N TYR A 10 3.77 0.08 3.67
CA TYR A 10 4.49 -0.40 4.85
C TYR A 10 3.56 -0.40 6.07
N ASN A 11 3.54 -1.49 6.83
CA ASN A 11 2.76 -1.59 8.06
C ASN A 11 3.46 -0.87 9.23
N ILE A 12 3.39 0.46 9.23
CA ILE A 12 4.11 1.32 10.18
C ILE A 12 3.23 2.46 10.72
N SER A 13 3.59 2.99 11.88
CA SER A 13 2.98 4.18 12.47
C SER A 13 3.30 5.46 11.68
N GLY A 14 2.57 6.53 11.94
CA GLY A 14 2.89 7.86 11.39
C GLY A 14 4.25 8.38 11.80
N GLU A 15 4.61 8.18 13.06
CA GLU A 15 5.94 8.52 13.59
C GLU A 15 7.05 7.77 12.85
N ARG A 16 6.91 6.45 12.69
CA ARG A 16 7.90 5.64 11.99
C ARG A 16 8.00 6.01 10.51
N ALA A 17 6.88 6.31 9.86
CA ALA A 17 6.88 6.80 8.48
C ALA A 17 7.63 8.13 8.36
N GLN A 18 7.45 9.04 9.32
CA GLN A 18 8.17 10.31 9.35
C GLN A 18 9.68 10.10 9.49
N GLU A 19 10.14 9.25 10.41
CA GLU A 19 11.56 8.91 10.57
C GLU A 19 12.16 8.37 9.26
N LEU A 20 11.48 7.43 8.62
CA LEU A 20 11.94 6.78 7.39
C LEU A 20 12.00 7.76 6.23
N LEU A 21 10.99 8.62 6.08
CA LEU A 21 10.96 9.64 5.03
C LEU A 21 12.08 10.67 5.20
N PHE A 22 12.39 11.09 6.43
CA PHE A 22 13.51 12.00 6.66
C PHE A 22 14.88 11.34 6.44
N ARG A 23 15.00 10.03 6.72
CA ARG A 23 16.27 9.31 6.60
C ARG A 23 16.57 8.89 5.17
N TYR A 24 15.56 8.45 4.42
CA TYR A 24 15.71 7.80 3.11
C TYR A 24 14.98 8.51 1.98
N GLY A 25 14.05 9.40 2.32
CA GLY A 25 13.21 10.07 1.34
C GLY A 25 13.75 11.43 0.88
N SER A 26 13.18 11.91 -0.22
CA SER A 26 13.38 13.27 -0.73
C SER A 26 12.05 14.02 -0.87
N LYS A 27 12.10 15.35 -1.05
CA LYS A 27 10.89 16.17 -1.25
C LYS A 27 10.03 15.61 -2.40
N GLY A 28 8.77 15.34 -2.09
CA GLY A 28 7.78 14.77 -3.01
C GLY A 28 7.70 13.25 -2.99
N GLU A 29 8.59 12.58 -2.26
CA GLU A 29 8.48 11.13 -2.05
C GLU A 29 7.49 10.80 -0.95
N PHE A 30 6.84 9.64 -1.08
CA PHE A 30 5.80 9.22 -0.16
C PHE A 30 5.82 7.73 0.18
N ILE A 31 5.14 7.41 1.28
CA ILE A 31 4.90 6.05 1.77
C ILE A 31 3.41 5.90 2.07
N ILE A 32 2.80 4.79 1.68
CA ILE A 32 1.47 4.39 2.12
C ILE A 32 1.58 3.48 3.34
N ARG A 33 0.69 3.69 4.31
CA ARG A 33 0.61 2.92 5.56
C ARG A 33 -0.86 2.78 6.00
N PRO A 34 -1.19 1.85 6.91
CA PRO A 34 -2.51 1.82 7.52
C PRO A 34 -2.80 3.13 8.27
N SER A 35 -4.08 3.54 8.29
CA SER A 35 -4.52 4.68 9.08
C SER A 35 -4.66 4.29 10.55
N GLU A 36 -4.00 5.04 11.43
CA GLU A 36 -4.12 4.85 12.89
C GLU A 36 -5.46 5.37 13.42
N SER A 37 -6.08 6.32 12.70
CA SER A 37 -7.35 6.95 13.11
C SER A 37 -8.59 6.12 12.74
N ASN A 38 -8.49 5.28 11.72
CA ASN A 38 -9.57 4.43 11.23
C ASN A 38 -8.96 3.22 10.55
N LYS A 39 -9.24 2.03 11.09
CA LYS A 39 -8.60 0.77 10.66
C LYS A 39 -8.91 0.37 9.22
N ASN A 40 -10.01 0.88 8.64
CA ASN A 40 -10.39 0.57 7.27
C ASN A 40 -9.71 1.49 6.24
N ASP A 41 -9.20 2.64 6.70
CA ASP A 41 -8.59 3.66 5.85
C ASP A 41 -7.08 3.45 5.71
N TYR A 42 -6.49 4.13 4.72
CA TYR A 42 -5.04 4.21 4.57
C TYR A 42 -4.56 5.66 4.76
N THR A 43 -3.25 5.83 4.83
CA THR A 43 -2.62 7.15 4.93
C THR A 43 -1.38 7.21 4.05
N ILE A 44 -1.28 8.26 3.26
CA ILE A 44 -0.08 8.63 2.50
C ILE A 44 0.72 9.60 3.35
N SER A 45 1.94 9.22 3.74
CA SER A 45 2.89 10.11 4.40
C SER A 45 3.83 10.67 3.34
N VAL A 46 3.93 11.99 3.23
CA VAL A 46 4.64 12.69 2.14
C VAL A 46 5.74 13.56 2.71
N HIS A 47 6.97 13.42 2.21
CA HIS A 47 8.08 14.28 2.58
C HIS A 47 7.99 15.62 1.84
N ARG A 48 7.86 16.73 2.56
CA ARG A 48 7.72 18.08 1.97
C ARG A 48 9.04 18.87 1.91
N GLY A 49 10.12 18.30 2.43
CA GLY A 49 11.45 18.91 2.49
C GLY A 49 11.84 19.20 3.93
N ASP A 50 11.00 19.97 4.63
CA ASP A 50 11.17 20.41 6.01
C ASP A 50 10.27 19.65 7.00
N LYS A 51 9.11 19.18 6.53
CA LYS A 51 8.12 18.43 7.31
C LYS A 51 7.60 17.21 6.56
N VAL A 52 6.93 16.32 7.28
CA VAL A 52 6.12 15.24 6.70
C VAL A 52 4.65 15.58 6.91
N THR A 53 3.85 15.47 5.85
CA THR A 53 2.39 15.62 5.93
C THR A 53 1.70 14.28 5.69
N HIS A 54 0.60 14.03 6.40
CA HIS A 54 -0.19 12.81 6.28
C HIS A 54 -1.52 13.10 5.59
N VAL A 55 -1.76 12.43 4.46
CA VAL A 55 -2.97 12.54 3.65
C VAL A 55 -3.79 11.27 3.82
N LYS A 56 -5.04 11.39 4.23
CA LYS A 56 -5.94 10.24 4.39
C LYS A 56 -6.43 9.73 3.03
N ILE A 57 -6.42 8.41 2.87
CA ILE A 57 -7.14 7.69 1.82
C ILE A 57 -8.35 7.06 2.50
N ILE A 58 -9.55 7.48 2.08
CA ILE A 58 -10.79 6.94 2.64
C ILE A 58 -11.17 5.69 1.86
N ASN A 59 -11.42 4.59 2.57
CA ASN A 59 -11.93 3.36 1.99
C ASN A 59 -13.42 3.22 2.32
N HIS A 60 -14.27 3.32 1.30
CA HIS A 60 -15.71 3.15 1.44
C HIS A 60 -16.15 1.98 0.55
N ASP A 61 -16.55 0.87 1.17
CA ASP A 61 -17.00 -0.34 0.49
C ASP A 61 -16.05 -0.84 -0.62
N GLY A 62 -14.74 -0.78 -0.36
CA GLY A 62 -13.70 -1.23 -1.29
C GLY A 62 -13.31 -0.19 -2.34
N ILE A 63 -13.91 1.00 -2.34
CA ILE A 63 -13.52 2.11 -3.19
C ILE A 63 -12.63 3.08 -2.39
N LEU A 64 -11.38 3.21 -2.82
CA LEU A 64 -10.39 4.11 -2.25
C LEU A 64 -10.56 5.51 -2.84
N SER A 65 -10.49 6.55 -2.01
CA SER A 65 -10.64 7.93 -2.47
C SER A 65 -9.59 8.87 -1.88
N LEU A 66 -9.09 9.77 -2.72
CA LEU A 66 -8.20 10.87 -2.34
C LEU A 66 -9.02 12.14 -2.02
N PRO A 67 -8.46 13.09 -1.26
CA PRO A 67 -9.10 14.39 -1.03
C PRO A 67 -9.40 15.19 -2.29
N THR A 68 -8.74 14.90 -3.41
CA THR A 68 -9.10 15.47 -4.74
C THR A 68 -10.45 15.02 -5.26
N GLY A 69 -11.06 13.98 -4.67
CA GLY A 69 -12.25 13.30 -5.19
C GLY A 69 -11.93 12.18 -6.19
N ALA A 70 -10.66 11.95 -6.54
CA ALA A 70 -10.26 10.81 -7.36
C ALA A 70 -10.53 9.49 -6.62
N LYS A 71 -11.03 8.48 -7.34
CA LYS A 71 -11.46 7.19 -6.80
C LYS A 71 -10.76 6.03 -7.50
N PHE A 72 -10.45 4.98 -6.75
CA PHE A 72 -9.69 3.82 -7.21
C PHE A 72 -10.21 2.54 -6.58
N GLU A 73 -10.11 1.43 -7.31
CA GLU A 73 -10.48 0.09 -6.82
C GLU A 73 -9.34 -0.57 -6.03
N THR A 74 -8.09 -0.15 -6.26
CA THR A 74 -6.88 -0.77 -5.69
C THR A 74 -5.86 0.30 -5.29
N LEU A 75 -5.02 -0.01 -4.31
CA LEU A 75 -3.92 0.89 -3.90
C LEU A 75 -2.92 1.04 -5.04
N LEU A 76 -2.70 -0.02 -5.82
CA LEU A 76 -1.84 0.02 -7.01
C LEU A 76 -2.32 1.08 -8.03
N ASN A 77 -3.61 1.08 -8.37
CA ASN A 77 -4.16 2.06 -9.33
C ASN A 77 -4.09 3.49 -8.78
N LEU A 78 -4.30 3.66 -7.49
CA LEU A 78 -4.11 4.95 -6.80
C LEU A 78 -2.66 5.43 -6.91
N VAL A 79 -1.69 4.56 -6.60
CA VAL A 79 -0.25 4.90 -6.66
C VAL A 79 0.17 5.23 -8.09
N ARG A 80 -0.25 4.42 -9.07
CA ARG A 80 0.01 4.69 -10.49
C ARG A 80 -0.50 6.06 -10.90
N HIS A 81 -1.73 6.39 -10.52
CA HIS A 81 -2.29 7.72 -10.78
C HIS A 81 -1.45 8.84 -10.15
N ILE A 82 -1.02 8.70 -8.89
CA ILE A 82 -0.17 9.70 -8.23
C ILE A 82 1.14 9.91 -9.00
N VAL A 83 1.82 8.83 -9.39
CA VAL A 83 3.11 8.90 -10.07
C VAL A 83 2.99 9.44 -11.50
N GLU A 84 1.97 9.01 -12.25
CA GLU A 84 1.73 9.44 -13.63
C GLU A 84 1.30 10.91 -13.72
N THR A 85 0.52 11.39 -12.75
CA THR A 85 -0.01 12.76 -12.73
C THR A 85 0.81 13.74 -11.90
N GLN A 86 1.75 13.24 -11.09
CA GLN A 86 2.43 14.01 -10.04
C GLN A 86 1.44 14.79 -9.17
N CYS A 87 0.52 14.03 -8.56
CA CYS A 87 -0.63 14.57 -7.84
C CYS A 87 -0.22 15.63 -6.81
N THR A 88 -0.94 16.75 -6.82
CA THR A 88 -0.72 17.87 -5.91
C THR A 88 -1.99 18.20 -5.14
N LEU A 89 -1.88 18.38 -3.83
CA LEU A 89 -3.01 18.69 -2.95
C LEU A 89 -2.82 20.07 -2.29
N PRO A 90 -3.85 20.93 -2.28
CA PRO A 90 -3.81 22.16 -1.49
C PRO A 90 -3.96 21.85 0.01
N GLU A 91 -3.14 22.49 0.82
CA GLU A 91 -3.26 22.52 2.28
C GLU A 91 -4.03 23.80 2.71
N SER A 92 -4.56 23.81 3.93
CA SER A 92 -5.36 24.93 4.45
C SER A 92 -4.62 26.27 4.53
N ASP A 93 -3.29 26.22 4.60
CA ASP A 93 -2.41 27.40 4.60
C ASP A 93 -2.10 27.92 3.18
N GLY A 94 -2.68 27.32 2.14
CA GLY A 94 -2.45 27.64 0.74
C GLY A 94 -1.18 27.01 0.16
N SER A 95 -0.40 26.28 0.96
CA SER A 95 0.75 25.55 0.47
C SER A 95 0.33 24.28 -0.28
N LEU A 96 1.22 23.79 -1.15
CA LEU A 96 0.95 22.59 -1.96
C LEU A 96 1.72 21.38 -1.42
N ILE A 97 1.03 20.25 -1.32
CA ILE A 97 1.59 18.94 -1.03
C ILE A 97 1.80 18.24 -2.36
N GLU A 98 3.04 18.22 -2.84
CA GLU A 98 3.43 17.53 -4.07
C GLU A 98 3.74 16.05 -3.77
N MET A 99 3.13 15.12 -4.51
CA MET A 99 3.43 13.69 -4.46
C MET A 99 3.92 13.22 -5.82
N LYS A 100 5.13 12.66 -5.87
CA LYS A 100 5.84 12.37 -7.13
C LYS A 100 6.12 10.89 -7.30
N THR A 101 6.74 10.27 -6.31
CA THR A 101 7.15 8.86 -6.39
C THR A 101 7.20 8.20 -5.02
N ASN A 102 7.22 6.88 -5.00
CA ASN A 102 7.33 6.12 -3.76
C ASN A 102 8.75 6.21 -3.20
N CYS A 103 8.86 6.37 -1.88
CA CYS A 103 10.14 6.27 -1.18
C CYS A 103 10.57 4.80 -1.12
N LEU A 104 11.82 4.52 -1.49
CA LEU A 104 12.40 3.18 -1.42
C LEU A 104 13.07 2.97 -0.06
N ILE A 105 12.42 2.20 0.81
CA ILE A 105 12.96 1.89 2.13
C ILE A 105 13.88 0.67 2.05
N PRO A 106 15.11 0.75 2.59
CA PRO A 106 15.99 -0.40 2.72
C PRO A 106 15.29 -1.55 3.45
N LYS A 107 15.51 -2.79 3.00
CA LYS A 107 14.80 -3.96 3.54
C LYS A 107 15.02 -4.15 5.03
N GLU A 108 16.18 -3.73 5.53
CA GLU A 108 16.61 -3.82 6.93
C GLU A 108 15.78 -2.92 7.85
N GLU A 109 15.15 -1.88 7.29
CA GLU A 109 14.38 -0.87 8.01
C GLU A 109 12.86 -1.14 7.97
N ILE A 110 12.44 -2.07 7.13
CA ILE A 110 11.05 -2.53 7.04
C ILE A 110 10.78 -3.38 8.29
N PRO A 111 9.82 -2.98 9.16
CA PRO A 111 9.47 -3.79 10.30
C PRO A 111 8.98 -5.14 9.80
N VAL A 112 9.70 -6.18 10.21
CA VAL A 112 9.24 -7.54 10.09
C VAL A 112 8.07 -7.64 11.06
N ASN A 113 6.82 -7.48 10.57
CA ASN A 113 5.67 -8.04 11.27
C ASN A 113 6.12 -9.45 11.68
N GLY A 114 6.08 -9.81 12.97
CA GLY A 114 6.91 -10.86 13.60
C GLY A 114 6.95 -12.28 13.00
N GLY A 115 6.51 -12.53 11.78
CA GLY A 115 6.86 -13.68 10.94
C GLY A 115 7.74 -13.25 9.76
N ARG A 116 8.82 -14.00 9.52
CA ARG A 116 9.73 -13.86 8.37
C ARG A 116 9.09 -14.27 7.04
N ASP A 117 7.79 -14.07 6.87
CA ASP A 117 7.08 -14.63 5.73
C ASP A 117 7.02 -13.59 4.63
N LEU A 118 7.98 -13.71 3.71
CA LEU A 118 8.03 -13.02 2.41
C LEU A 118 6.75 -13.16 1.58
N PHE A 119 5.85 -14.05 2.01
CA PHE A 119 4.57 -14.35 1.41
C PHE A 119 3.43 -13.56 2.04
N PHE A 120 3.61 -12.86 3.16
CA PHE A 120 2.56 -12.07 3.80
C PHE A 120 2.49 -10.65 3.26
N HIS A 121 1.34 -10.30 2.71
CA HIS A 121 1.02 -9.00 2.16
C HIS A 121 -0.09 -8.35 2.99
N VAL A 122 0.26 -7.27 3.67
CA VAL A 122 -0.70 -6.45 4.43
C VAL A 122 -1.45 -5.54 3.47
N GLY A 123 -2.75 -5.36 3.70
CA GLY A 123 -3.55 -4.36 2.98
C GLY A 123 -3.79 -4.63 1.49
N ILE A 124 -3.49 -5.83 0.99
CA ILE A 124 -3.85 -6.21 -0.38
C ILE A 124 -5.25 -6.84 -0.44
N SER A 125 -6.05 -6.39 -1.39
CA SER A 125 -7.38 -6.90 -1.67
C SER A 125 -7.35 -8.30 -2.32
N ALA A 126 -8.53 -8.94 -2.37
CA ALA A 126 -8.70 -10.20 -3.09
C ALA A 126 -8.31 -10.09 -4.58
N ILE A 127 -8.61 -8.94 -5.20
CA ILE A 127 -8.32 -8.65 -6.61
C ILE A 127 -6.81 -8.43 -6.79
N GLU A 128 -6.17 -7.60 -5.96
CA GLU A 128 -4.72 -7.38 -6.05
C GLU A 128 -3.93 -8.67 -5.81
N SER A 129 -4.36 -9.51 -4.87
CA SER A 129 -3.73 -10.82 -4.68
C SER A 129 -3.87 -11.75 -5.89
N GLU A 130 -4.91 -11.56 -6.70
CA GLU A 130 -5.08 -12.25 -7.98
C GLU A 130 -4.05 -11.75 -9.00
N GLU A 131 -3.98 -10.44 -9.16
CA GLU A 131 -3.08 -9.80 -10.11
C GLU A 131 -1.61 -10.11 -9.83
N LEU A 132 -1.24 -10.25 -8.56
CA LEU A 132 0.12 -10.62 -8.15
C LEU A 132 0.47 -12.08 -8.46
N LEU A 133 -0.51 -13.00 -8.46
CA LEU A 133 -0.27 -14.42 -8.65
C LEU A 133 -0.41 -14.89 -10.11
N LYS A 134 -1.06 -14.11 -10.98
CA LYS A 134 -1.39 -14.51 -12.36
C LYS A 134 -0.15 -14.84 -13.22
N ASP A 135 0.95 -14.12 -12.99
CA ASP A 135 2.20 -14.25 -13.75
C ASP A 135 3.24 -15.10 -13.00
N GLU A 136 2.87 -15.64 -11.83
CA GLU A 136 3.76 -16.42 -10.97
C GLU A 136 3.67 -17.93 -11.28
N PRO A 137 4.72 -18.72 -10.95
CA PRO A 137 4.70 -20.17 -11.14
C PRO A 137 3.51 -20.86 -10.45
N LEU A 138 2.98 -21.92 -11.08
CA LEU A 138 1.95 -22.76 -10.47
C LEU A 138 2.41 -23.28 -9.10
N GLY A 139 1.56 -23.13 -8.08
CA GLY A 139 1.87 -23.45 -6.69
C GLY A 139 2.34 -22.26 -5.86
N SER A 140 2.66 -21.11 -6.49
CA SER A 140 2.91 -19.85 -5.78
C SER A 140 1.72 -19.47 -4.91
N TYR A 141 2.01 -18.89 -3.75
CA TYR A 141 0.99 -18.46 -2.82
C TYR A 141 1.41 -17.17 -2.13
N LEU A 142 0.42 -16.47 -1.62
CA LEU A 142 0.60 -15.37 -0.70
C LEU A 142 -0.44 -15.46 0.43
N LEU A 143 -0.09 -14.90 1.57
CA LEU A 143 -0.95 -14.67 2.71
C LEU A 143 -1.37 -13.20 2.67
N ARG A 144 -2.64 -12.91 2.94
CA ARG A 144 -3.16 -11.55 3.08
C ARG A 144 -4.15 -11.45 4.21
N GLU A 145 -4.39 -10.24 4.68
CA GLU A 145 -5.48 -9.98 5.61
C GLU A 145 -6.84 -10.16 4.91
N ASN A 146 -7.81 -10.66 5.68
CA ASN A 146 -9.19 -10.70 5.24
C ASN A 146 -9.81 -9.30 5.35
N THR A 147 -9.98 -8.64 4.21
CA THR A 147 -10.55 -7.28 4.13
C THR A 147 -12.03 -7.20 4.53
N LEU A 148 -12.71 -8.33 4.72
CA LEU A 148 -14.12 -8.40 5.15
C LEU A 148 -14.28 -8.76 6.63
N TYR A 149 -13.32 -9.50 7.21
CA TYR A 149 -13.40 -10.01 8.58
C TYR A 149 -12.07 -9.77 9.31
N ASN A 150 -12.11 -8.95 10.36
CA ASN A 150 -10.92 -8.56 11.12
C ASN A 150 -10.22 -9.77 11.76
N ASN A 151 -8.88 -9.79 11.68
CA ASN A 151 -7.95 -10.79 12.21
C ASN A 151 -7.93 -12.15 11.51
N ASP A 152 -8.71 -12.35 10.45
CA ASP A 152 -8.60 -13.55 9.62
C ASP A 152 -7.49 -13.38 8.57
N LEU A 153 -6.69 -14.42 8.38
CA LEU A 153 -5.68 -14.49 7.34
C LEU A 153 -6.19 -15.37 6.20
N LEU A 154 -6.08 -14.88 4.97
CA LEU A 154 -6.44 -15.61 3.77
C LEU A 154 -5.17 -16.02 3.04
N MET A 155 -5.04 -17.31 2.73
CA MET A 155 -4.02 -17.81 1.83
C MET A 155 -4.60 -17.91 0.42
N LYS A 156 -4.04 -17.14 -0.52
CA LYS A 156 -4.37 -17.30 -1.94
C LYS A 156 -3.26 -18.09 -2.60
N LYS A 157 -3.61 -19.19 -3.27
CA LYS A 157 -2.66 -20.09 -3.94
C LYS A 157 -3.01 -20.20 -5.42
N TRP A 158 -2.01 -19.99 -6.28
CA TRP A 158 -2.12 -20.24 -7.70
C TRP A 158 -2.12 -21.75 -7.95
N ALA A 159 -3.24 -22.28 -8.45
CA ALA A 159 -3.42 -23.69 -8.68
C ALA A 159 -3.93 -23.93 -10.10
N LYS A 160 -3.52 -25.06 -10.70
CA LYS A 160 -4.00 -25.48 -12.02
C LYS A 160 -5.23 -26.37 -11.86
N THR A 161 -6.38 -25.76 -11.63
CA THR A 161 -7.67 -26.42 -11.87
C THR A 161 -8.41 -25.57 -12.88
N CYS A 162 -8.32 -25.97 -14.15
CA CYS A 162 -9.07 -25.37 -15.27
C CYS A 162 -8.94 -23.85 -15.45
N GLY A 163 -7.84 -23.23 -14.99
CA GLY A 163 -7.61 -21.78 -15.15
C GLY A 163 -8.11 -20.93 -13.97
N ASP A 164 -8.65 -21.53 -12.91
CA ASP A 164 -9.21 -20.81 -11.77
C ASP A 164 -8.27 -20.75 -10.55
N MET A 165 -8.32 -19.62 -9.82
CA MET A 165 -7.65 -19.46 -8.53
C MET A 165 -8.44 -20.07 -7.38
N ILE A 166 -7.74 -20.81 -6.50
CA ILE A 166 -8.33 -21.35 -5.27
C ILE A 166 -8.00 -20.41 -4.11
N ILE A 167 -9.03 -19.86 -3.48
CA ILE A 167 -8.92 -19.21 -2.16
C ILE A 167 -9.00 -20.33 -1.12
N SER A 168 -7.91 -20.56 -0.38
CA SER A 168 -7.95 -21.43 0.80
C SER A 168 -8.07 -20.55 2.04
N VAL A 169 -9.20 -20.65 2.72
CA VAL A 169 -9.39 -20.09 4.06
C VAL A 169 -8.74 -21.07 5.04
N ALA A 170 -7.80 -20.59 5.85
CA ALA A 170 -7.21 -21.36 6.95
C ALA A 170 -7.98 -21.10 8.24
#